data_AF-A0A6G0VL36-F1
#
_entry.id   AF-A0A6G0VL36-F1
#
_cell.length_a   1.000
_cell.length_b   1.000
_cell.length_c   1.000
_cell.angle_alpha   90.00
_cell.angle_beta   90.00
_cell.angle_gamma   90.00
#
_symmetry.space_group_name_H-M   'P 1'
#
loop_
_entity.id
_entity.type
_entity.pdbx_description
1 polymer ?
#
loop_
_entity_poly.entity_id
_entity_poly.type
_entity_poly.pdbx_seq_one_letter_code
_entity_poly.pdbx_strand_id
1 'polypeptide(L)'
;MVVLPSFFTGSPRYMHEKTQDAMTYVRHYGRPDLFITFTCNPRWKEVSNALLFEQKSYVRHDIIARIFHFKVKMLMKLLTKGNLFGEVQCFMYSVEWQKRVRKYPDPEKDSLLYDIIKANMIHRPCGNSNNRSPCMESNSCSKKYPRNFIQETQTGDNGYPKYRRRAPENGGFTVEINGKTLDNCLVVPYNPVLSRTFGAHINVEYCNSVKSIKYICKYITKGSDQAAFGFENDNDEVKLYKSGRYISSSEAVWRILAFPINERSPTVFRLSVHLENGRRVYFNPNDSSRLTDMINNLLKTTLLAFFDLCKTDDFAKTLLYVDVPSYYVWKNNIFERRKRGINVNGWPGIKRDQALGRVYTIHPKNTECYYLRLLLHEVRGPTSFLKLKTVNGTIQPTYQTACKALGLLEDERHWDTTMEEAVLCGSPFKLPELFAIMLIFCQLSDALSLWEKYKDSLSEDIRHRVELDIQPENVNSIINEVYNICLVTLEDTVLSLGGTSLQHYGLPQHIKM
;
A
#
# COMPACT_ATOMS: atom_id res chain seq x y z
N MET A 1 13.63 -7.93 22.38
CA MET A 1 13.01 -7.09 21.33
C MET A 1 11.64 -6.63 21.82
N VAL A 2 11.41 -5.33 22.04
CA VAL A 2 10.10 -4.81 22.45
C VAL A 2 9.23 -4.66 21.21
N VAL A 3 8.13 -5.41 21.13
CA VAL A 3 7.21 -5.34 19.98
C VAL A 3 6.05 -4.41 20.29
N LEU A 4 6.13 -3.19 19.77
CA LEU A 4 5.08 -2.19 19.98
C LEU A 4 3.77 -2.61 19.29
N PRO A 5 2.61 -2.41 19.95
CA PRO A 5 1.32 -2.78 19.39
C PRO A 5 0.86 -1.82 18.28
N SER A 6 -0.16 -2.23 17.54
CA SER A 6 -0.71 -1.43 16.43
C SER A 6 -1.45 -0.18 16.89
N PHE A 7 -1.79 -0.04 18.17
CA PHE A 7 -2.33 1.19 18.75
C PHE A 7 -1.26 2.25 19.00
N PHE A 8 0.02 1.87 19.03
CA PHE A 8 1.11 2.81 19.21
C PHE A 8 1.43 3.50 17.88
N THR A 9 1.08 4.79 17.76
CA THR A 9 1.27 5.58 16.55
C THR A 9 2.73 5.60 16.10
N GLY A 10 2.97 5.25 14.83
CA GLY A 10 4.30 5.17 14.23
C GLY A 10 5.07 3.87 14.54
N SER A 11 4.46 2.89 15.23
CA SER A 11 5.05 1.54 15.31
C SER A 11 5.00 0.84 13.94
N PRO A 12 5.88 -0.16 13.68
CA PRO A 12 5.78 -0.97 12.47
C PRO A 12 4.40 -1.62 12.30
N ARG A 13 3.80 -2.11 13.40
CA ARG A 13 2.44 -2.68 13.39
C ARG A 13 1.38 -1.62 13.06
N TYR A 14 1.51 -0.40 13.60
CA TYR A 14 0.60 0.70 13.27
C TYR A 14 0.64 1.04 11.78
N MET A 15 1.85 1.23 11.22
CA MET A 15 2.02 1.57 9.80
C MET A 15 1.52 0.43 8.90
N HIS A 16 1.83 -0.82 9.25
CA HIS A 16 1.31 -1.99 8.54
C HIS A 16 -0.22 -2.00 8.49
N GLU A 17 -0.88 -1.81 9.64
CA GLU A 17 -2.34 -1.78 9.70
C GLU A 17 -2.94 -0.65 8.86
N LYS A 18 -2.32 0.55 8.87
CA LYS A 18 -2.76 1.68 8.04
C LYS A 18 -2.58 1.42 6.55
N THR A 19 -1.50 0.74 6.16
CA THR A 19 -1.29 0.33 4.76
C THR A 19 -2.34 -0.68 4.33
N GLN A 20 -2.64 -1.68 5.16
CA GLN A 20 -3.70 -2.67 4.85
C GLN A 20 -5.09 -2.02 4.77
N ASP A 21 -5.36 -1.05 5.64
CA ASP A 21 -6.55 -0.24 5.59
C ASP A 21 -6.66 0.57 4.29
N ALA A 22 -5.56 1.16 3.82
CA ALA A 22 -5.50 1.86 2.54
C ALA A 22 -5.78 0.93 1.35
N MET A 23 -5.21 -0.28 1.36
CA MET A 23 -5.45 -1.29 0.33
C MET A 23 -6.91 -1.75 0.30
N THR A 24 -7.64 -1.66 1.42
CA THR A 24 -9.08 -1.94 1.45
C THR A 24 -9.86 -0.90 0.64
N TYR A 25 -9.50 0.39 0.75
CA TYR A 25 -10.10 1.41 -0.11
C TYR A 25 -9.74 1.18 -1.58
N VAL A 26 -8.49 0.85 -1.88
CA VAL A 26 -8.06 0.60 -3.25
C VAL A 26 -8.80 -0.58 -3.87
N ARG A 27 -9.01 -1.66 -3.12
CA ARG A 27 -9.78 -2.83 -3.59
C ARG A 27 -11.26 -2.51 -3.81
N HIS A 28 -11.83 -1.62 -3.00
CA HIS A 28 -13.27 -1.32 -3.03
C HIS A 28 -13.65 -0.19 -3.99
N TYR A 29 -12.83 0.87 -4.05
CA TYR A 29 -13.09 2.09 -4.82
C TYR A 29 -12.14 2.27 -6.01
N GLY A 30 -11.07 1.47 -6.10
CA GLY A 30 -10.05 1.60 -7.15
C GLY A 30 -8.92 2.55 -6.78
N ARG A 31 -8.17 3.00 -7.79
CA ARG A 31 -7.05 3.93 -7.59
C ARG A 31 -7.53 5.29 -7.05
N PRO A 32 -6.71 6.04 -6.29
CA PRO A 32 -7.06 7.41 -5.93
C PRO A 32 -7.15 8.30 -7.17
N ASP A 33 -8.06 9.29 -7.15
CA ASP A 33 -8.18 10.30 -8.19
C ASP A 33 -7.34 11.55 -7.91
N LEU A 34 -7.24 11.94 -6.64
CA LEU A 34 -6.56 13.15 -6.22
C LEU A 34 -5.54 12.86 -5.12
N PHE A 35 -4.37 13.48 -5.24
CA PHE A 35 -3.38 13.59 -4.18
C PHE A 35 -3.21 15.06 -3.80
N ILE A 36 -3.63 15.42 -2.59
CA ILE A 36 -3.63 16.80 -2.10
C ILE A 36 -2.57 16.95 -1.01
N THR A 37 -1.68 17.92 -1.19
CA THR A 37 -0.72 18.31 -0.16
C THR A 37 -1.06 19.70 0.34
N PHE A 38 -1.16 19.85 1.67
CA PHE A 38 -1.44 21.12 2.32
C PHE A 38 -0.33 21.43 3.33
N THR A 39 0.45 22.48 3.05
CA THR A 39 1.53 22.93 3.92
C THR A 39 1.06 24.04 4.85
N CYS A 40 1.36 23.91 6.14
CA CYS A 40 1.07 24.94 7.13
C CYS A 40 1.74 26.27 6.78
N ASN A 41 0.99 27.37 6.86
CA ASN A 41 1.51 28.72 6.69
C ASN A 41 1.63 29.42 8.07
N PRO A 42 2.86 29.65 8.59
CA PRO A 42 3.05 30.33 9.87
C PRO A 42 2.74 31.84 9.84
N ARG A 43 2.37 32.41 8.67
CA ARG A 43 2.01 33.81 8.48
C ARG A 43 0.49 34.05 8.37
N TRP A 44 -0.33 33.06 8.69
CA TRP A 44 -1.77 33.28 8.79
C TRP A 44 -2.08 34.39 9.78
N LYS A 45 -3.08 35.24 9.46
CA LYS A 45 -3.50 36.35 10.33
C LYS A 45 -3.91 35.84 11.70
N GLU A 46 -4.52 34.66 11.76
CA GLU A 46 -4.91 33.98 13.00
C GLU A 46 -3.70 33.65 13.88
N VAL A 47 -2.53 33.39 13.29
CA VAL A 47 -1.29 33.16 14.04
C VAL A 47 -0.81 34.48 14.61
N SER A 48 -0.67 35.50 13.76
CA SER A 48 -0.22 36.83 14.19
C SER A 48 -1.10 37.42 15.29
N ASN A 49 -2.42 37.28 15.18
CA ASN A 49 -3.37 37.77 16.18
C ASN A 49 -3.32 37.02 17.52
N ALA A 50 -2.80 35.79 17.54
CA ALA A 50 -2.68 34.98 18.74
C ALA A 50 -1.32 35.10 19.44
N LEU A 51 -0.34 35.72 18.78
CA LEU A 51 0.99 35.96 19.36
C LEU A 51 0.94 37.18 20.29
N LEU A 52 1.59 37.07 21.46
CA LEU A 52 1.82 38.22 22.33
C LEU A 52 2.94 39.10 21.76
N PHE A 53 3.09 40.31 22.33
CA PHE A 53 4.18 41.24 21.98
C PHE A 53 5.54 40.52 21.97
N GLU A 54 6.34 40.75 20.91
CA GLU A 54 7.63 40.12 20.62
C GLU A 54 7.66 38.59 20.39
N GLN A 55 6.54 37.88 20.54
CA GLN A 55 6.51 36.45 20.26
C GLN A 55 6.63 36.16 18.76
N LYS A 56 7.42 35.14 18.43
CA LYS A 56 7.60 34.67 17.06
C LYS A 56 6.86 33.35 16.83
N SER A 57 6.29 33.18 15.66
CA SER A 57 5.50 31.99 15.32
C SER A 57 6.27 30.67 15.45
N TYR A 58 7.57 30.68 15.15
CA TYR A 58 8.42 29.48 15.20
C TYR A 58 8.80 29.04 16.63
N VAL A 59 8.46 29.81 17.67
CA VAL A 59 8.58 29.35 19.07
C VAL A 59 7.24 28.92 19.66
N ARG A 60 6.12 29.38 19.10
CA ARG A 60 4.74 29.06 19.54
C ARG A 60 4.11 27.92 18.73
N HIS A 61 4.71 26.74 18.85
CA HIS A 61 4.26 25.51 18.18
C HIS A 61 2.83 25.09 18.55
N ASP A 62 2.37 25.45 19.76
CA ASP A 62 1.01 25.24 20.24
C ASP A 62 -0.03 26.04 19.45
N ILE A 63 0.25 27.31 19.17
CA ILE A 63 -0.60 28.17 18.33
C ILE A 63 -0.64 27.62 16.90
N ILE A 64 0.53 27.32 16.34
CA ILE A 64 0.65 26.77 14.97
C ILE A 64 -0.12 25.45 14.85
N ALA A 65 0.04 24.52 15.79
CA ALA A 65 -0.64 23.23 15.76
C ALA A 65 -2.16 23.40 15.82
N ARG A 66 -2.68 24.27 16.70
CA ARG A 66 -4.13 24.53 16.84
C ARG A 66 -4.70 25.11 15.55
N ILE A 67 -4.07 26.17 15.02
CA ILE A 67 -4.55 26.84 13.81
C ILE A 67 -4.46 25.90 12.61
N PHE A 68 -3.35 25.17 12.45
CA PHE A 68 -3.21 24.21 11.37
C PHE A 68 -4.26 23.10 11.46
N HIS A 69 -4.52 22.56 12.66
CA HIS A 69 -5.58 21.58 12.85
C HIS A 69 -6.96 22.14 12.42
N PHE A 70 -7.30 23.37 12.79
CA PHE A 70 -8.52 24.01 12.33
C PHE A 70 -8.57 24.15 10.80
N LYS A 71 -7.47 24.57 10.17
CA LYS A 71 -7.40 24.70 8.71
C LYS A 71 -7.54 23.34 8.01
N VAL A 72 -6.97 22.27 8.55
CA VAL A 72 -7.16 20.90 8.04
C VAL A 72 -8.62 20.49 8.14
N LYS A 73 -9.30 20.74 9.27
CA LYS A 73 -10.74 20.46 9.40
C LYS A 73 -11.59 21.24 8.40
N MET A 74 -11.24 22.51 8.17
CA MET A 74 -11.91 23.33 7.16
C MET A 74 -11.70 22.78 5.74
N LEU A 75 -10.47 22.39 5.39
CA LEU A 75 -10.16 21.76 4.12
C LEU A 75 -10.99 20.49 3.93
N MET A 76 -11.01 19.60 4.91
CA MET A 76 -11.78 18.36 4.83
C MET A 76 -13.28 18.61 4.70
N LYS A 77 -13.84 19.61 5.39
CA LYS A 77 -15.24 20.00 5.21
C LYS A 77 -15.52 20.52 3.79
N LEU A 78 -14.64 21.35 3.25
CA LEU A 78 -14.79 21.89 1.90
C LEU A 78 -14.74 20.77 0.84
N LEU A 79 -13.83 19.80 1.00
CA LEU A 79 -13.69 18.67 0.09
C LEU A 79 -14.90 17.71 0.19
N THR A 80 -15.34 17.36 1.40
CA THR A 80 -16.32 16.29 1.62
C THR A 80 -17.77 16.74 1.71
N LYS A 81 -18.04 17.96 2.20
CA LYS A 81 -19.39 18.52 2.34
C LYS A 81 -19.66 19.64 1.35
N GLY A 82 -18.61 20.39 1.01
CA GLY A 82 -18.69 21.44 -0.01
C GLY A 82 -18.60 20.89 -1.44
N ASN A 83 -18.30 19.60 -1.61
CA ASN A 83 -18.22 18.91 -2.91
C ASN A 83 -17.35 19.65 -3.94
N LEU A 84 -16.25 20.26 -3.50
CA LEU A 84 -15.40 21.10 -4.35
C LEU A 84 -14.94 20.39 -5.64
N PHE A 85 -14.73 19.07 -5.56
CA PHE A 85 -14.34 18.22 -6.69
C PHE A 85 -15.39 17.14 -7.00
N GLY A 86 -16.64 17.32 -6.56
CA GLY A 86 -17.68 16.30 -6.61
C GLY A 86 -17.83 15.50 -5.30
N GLU A 87 -18.62 14.42 -5.36
CA GLU A 87 -18.89 13.55 -4.22
C GLU A 87 -17.64 12.74 -3.83
N VAL A 88 -17.27 12.78 -2.55
CA VAL A 88 -16.12 12.05 -2.02
C VAL A 88 -16.56 10.67 -1.51
N GLN A 89 -16.22 9.62 -2.26
CA GLN A 89 -16.52 8.23 -1.86
C GLN A 89 -15.63 7.73 -0.72
N CYS A 90 -14.35 8.09 -0.73
CA CYS A 90 -13.42 7.79 0.34
C CYS A 90 -12.30 8.83 0.42
N PHE A 91 -11.69 8.95 1.60
CA PHE A 91 -10.47 9.74 1.79
C PHE A 91 -9.60 9.11 2.86
N MET A 92 -8.31 9.42 2.80
CA MET A 92 -7.40 9.26 3.92
C MET A 92 -6.35 10.36 3.89
N TYR A 93 -5.90 10.79 5.06
CA TYR A 93 -4.78 11.72 5.15
C TYR A 93 -3.88 11.41 6.34
N SER A 94 -2.64 11.88 6.23
CA SER A 94 -1.63 11.82 7.28
C SER A 94 -1.01 13.20 7.45
N VAL A 95 -0.86 13.65 8.70
CA VAL A 95 -0.11 14.85 9.05
C VAL A 95 1.34 14.46 9.26
N GLU A 96 2.26 15.14 8.57
CA GLU A 96 3.70 14.93 8.68
C GLU A 96 4.44 16.24 8.98
N TRP A 97 5.61 16.14 9.60
CA TRP A 97 6.49 17.27 9.88
C TRP A 97 7.69 17.24 8.95
N GLN A 98 7.88 18.31 8.18
CA GLN A 98 9.03 18.45 7.28
C GLN A 98 10.01 19.50 7.83
N LYS A 99 11.30 19.18 7.83
CA LYS A 99 12.39 20.06 8.29
C LYS A 99 12.70 21.25 7.36
N ARG A 100 11.95 21.44 6.27
CA ARG A 100 12.23 22.50 5.30
C ARG A 100 11.50 23.80 5.66
N VAL A 101 12.23 24.77 6.20
CA VAL A 101 11.74 26.13 6.40
C VAL A 101 11.61 26.81 5.04
N ARG A 102 10.37 26.93 4.54
CA ARG A 102 10.10 27.78 3.38
C ARG A 102 10.15 29.25 3.84
N LYS A 103 11.29 29.93 3.64
CA LYS A 103 11.32 31.41 3.56
C LYS A 103 10.24 31.91 2.58
N TYR A 104 9.31 32.71 3.07
CA TYR A 104 8.26 33.34 2.28
C TYR A 104 8.68 34.80 1.97
N PRO A 105 8.48 35.33 0.76
CA PRO A 105 8.78 36.73 0.43
C PRO A 105 7.84 37.70 1.18
N ASP A 106 8.29 38.93 1.46
CA ASP A 106 7.44 39.97 2.06
C ASP A 106 6.50 40.58 1.01
N PRO A 107 5.19 40.73 1.32
CA PRO A 107 4.22 41.22 0.36
C PRO A 107 4.08 42.76 0.41
N GLU A 108 4.42 43.44 -0.69
CA GLU A 108 3.91 44.78 -1.01
C GLU A 108 3.04 44.73 -2.29
N LYS A 109 1.80 45.23 -2.15
CA LYS A 109 0.77 45.61 -3.14
C LYS A 109 0.31 44.64 -4.25
N ASP A 110 -0.69 43.85 -3.85
CA ASP A 110 -1.98 43.39 -4.42
C ASP A 110 -2.18 42.90 -5.88
N SER A 111 -2.35 41.58 -5.98
CA SER A 111 -3.60 40.93 -6.40
C SER A 111 -3.71 39.61 -5.63
N LEU A 112 -4.63 39.50 -4.66
CA LEU A 112 -4.67 38.42 -3.64
C LEU A 112 -4.25 37.01 -4.09
N LEU A 113 -4.76 36.50 -5.22
CA LEU A 113 -4.36 35.19 -5.72
C LEU A 113 -2.91 35.21 -6.22
N TYR A 114 -2.57 36.19 -7.04
CA TYR A 114 -1.21 36.39 -7.56
C TYR A 114 -0.18 36.47 -6.42
N ASP A 115 -0.50 37.18 -5.33
CA ASP A 115 0.38 37.27 -4.16
C ASP A 115 0.55 35.93 -3.44
N ILE A 116 -0.54 35.19 -3.30
CA ILE A 116 -0.50 33.84 -2.72
C ILE A 116 0.36 32.92 -3.60
N ILE A 117 0.23 32.98 -4.93
CA ILE A 117 1.03 32.16 -5.85
C ILE A 117 2.50 32.59 -5.79
N LYS A 118 2.79 33.89 -5.81
CA LYS A 118 4.14 34.44 -5.68
C LYS A 118 4.82 33.96 -4.41
N ALA A 119 4.12 34.01 -3.28
CA ALA A 119 4.67 33.63 -1.98
C ALA A 119 4.75 32.11 -1.77
N ASN A 120 3.74 31.38 -2.23
CA ASN A 120 3.53 29.99 -1.83
C ASN A 120 3.69 28.99 -2.95
N MET A 121 3.53 29.35 -4.22
CA MET A 121 3.50 28.39 -5.34
C MET A 121 4.62 28.62 -6.36
N ILE A 122 5.68 29.36 -6.02
CA ILE A 122 6.88 29.47 -6.88
C ILE A 122 8.00 28.56 -6.37
N HIS A 123 8.54 27.74 -7.27
CA HIS A 123 9.78 27.00 -7.07
C HIS A 123 10.95 27.98 -7.13
N ARG A 124 11.85 27.92 -6.15
CA ARG A 124 13.00 28.83 -6.12
C ARG A 124 13.96 28.53 -7.27
N PRO A 125 14.69 29.53 -7.78
CA PRO A 125 15.75 29.31 -8.76
C PRO A 125 16.71 28.21 -8.28
N CYS A 126 16.96 27.22 -9.14
CA CYS A 126 17.86 26.09 -8.90
C CYS A 126 18.54 25.69 -10.23
N GLY A 127 19.30 24.59 -10.24
CA GLY A 127 20.07 24.18 -11.42
C GLY A 127 21.24 25.13 -11.64
N ASN A 128 21.49 25.46 -12.90
CA ASN A 128 22.53 26.41 -13.30
C ASN A 128 22.35 27.80 -12.66
N SER A 129 21.11 28.18 -12.35
CA SER A 129 20.82 29.45 -11.67
C SER A 129 21.21 29.48 -10.19
N ASN A 130 21.26 28.32 -9.53
CA ASN A 130 21.70 28.17 -8.13
C ASN A 130 21.88 26.69 -7.75
N ASN A 131 23.12 26.18 -7.88
CA ASN A 131 23.45 24.77 -7.57
C ASN A 131 23.45 24.46 -6.05
N ARG A 132 23.35 25.47 -5.17
CA ARG A 132 23.26 25.28 -3.71
C ARG A 132 21.82 25.11 -3.21
N SER A 133 20.85 25.05 -4.12
CA SER A 133 19.44 24.94 -3.73
C SER A 133 19.17 23.57 -3.07
N PRO A 134 18.35 23.49 -2.00
CA PRO A 134 18.08 22.22 -1.29
C PRO A 134 17.39 21.12 -2.11
N CYS A 135 17.01 21.41 -3.36
CA CYS A 135 16.42 20.48 -4.30
C CYS A 135 17.43 19.92 -5.32
N MET A 136 18.69 20.34 -5.27
CA MET A 136 19.73 19.85 -6.18
C MET A 136 20.21 18.46 -5.73
N GLU A 137 20.14 17.50 -6.64
CA GLU A 137 20.68 16.15 -6.51
C GLU A 137 21.46 15.82 -7.78
N SER A 138 22.73 15.45 -7.65
CA SER A 138 23.60 15.09 -8.78
C SER A 138 23.59 16.13 -9.92
N ASN A 139 23.81 17.41 -9.58
CA ASN A 139 23.80 18.56 -10.50
C ASN A 139 22.48 18.80 -11.27
N SER A 140 21.39 18.13 -10.89
CA SER A 140 20.06 18.32 -11.47
C SER A 140 19.03 18.64 -10.39
N CYS A 141 17.96 19.37 -10.74
CA CYS A 141 16.88 19.57 -9.79
C CYS A 141 16.10 18.25 -9.62
N SER A 142 16.05 17.71 -8.40
CA SER A 142 15.29 16.47 -8.11
C SER A 142 13.77 16.63 -8.30
N LYS A 143 13.31 17.87 -8.42
CA LYS A 143 11.91 18.23 -8.75
C LYS A 143 11.70 18.56 -10.23
N LYS A 144 12.74 18.43 -11.05
CA LYS A 144 12.76 18.64 -12.51
C LYS A 144 12.30 20.04 -12.92
N TYR A 145 12.74 21.06 -12.18
CA TYR A 145 12.54 22.46 -12.55
C TYR A 145 13.80 23.02 -13.24
N PRO A 146 13.66 23.97 -14.18
CA PRO A 146 12.39 24.52 -14.71
C PRO A 146 11.61 23.48 -15.54
N ARG A 147 10.28 23.61 -15.57
CA ARG A 147 9.39 22.71 -16.33
C ARG A 147 9.12 23.28 -17.72
N ASN A 148 9.09 22.42 -18.73
CA ASN A 148 8.76 22.82 -20.11
C ASN A 148 7.36 23.46 -20.21
N PHE A 149 7.21 24.42 -21.13
CA PHE A 149 5.91 24.95 -21.52
C PHE A 149 5.11 23.90 -22.30
N ILE A 150 3.82 23.82 -22.01
CA ILE A 150 2.89 22.88 -22.66
C ILE A 150 1.54 23.59 -22.79
N GLN A 151 0.96 23.57 -23.99
CA GLN A 151 -0.30 24.27 -24.26
C GLN A 151 -1.51 23.66 -23.58
N GLU A 152 -1.52 22.34 -23.37
CA GLU A 152 -2.62 21.61 -22.73
C GLU A 152 -2.10 20.61 -21.70
N THR A 153 -2.94 20.27 -20.71
CA THR A 153 -2.58 19.28 -19.71
C THR A 153 -2.66 17.89 -20.33
N GLN A 154 -1.56 17.13 -20.26
CA GLN A 154 -1.45 15.79 -20.84
C GLN A 154 -1.19 14.74 -19.75
N THR A 155 -1.59 13.50 -20.01
CA THR A 155 -1.16 12.37 -19.16
C THR A 155 0.31 12.08 -19.44
N GLY A 156 1.16 12.11 -18.40
CA GLY A 156 2.58 11.80 -18.56
C GLY A 156 2.88 10.31 -18.50
N ASP A 157 4.00 9.93 -19.12
CA ASP A 157 4.49 8.55 -19.30
C ASP A 157 4.70 7.79 -17.98
N ASN A 158 4.91 8.54 -16.89
CA ASN A 158 5.08 7.99 -15.54
C ASN A 158 3.79 7.97 -14.71
N GLY A 159 2.63 8.27 -15.32
CA GLY A 159 1.34 8.31 -14.64
C GLY A 159 1.02 9.64 -13.94
N TYR A 160 1.94 10.60 -14.00
CA TYR A 160 1.76 11.96 -13.48
C TYR A 160 1.34 12.91 -14.59
N PRO A 161 0.40 13.83 -14.35
CA PRO A 161 -0.01 14.81 -15.34
C PRO A 161 1.14 15.78 -15.67
N LYS A 162 1.32 16.03 -16.95
CA LYS A 162 2.11 17.14 -17.49
C LYS A 162 1.16 18.34 -17.61
N TYR A 163 1.13 19.19 -16.58
CA TYR A 163 0.20 20.32 -16.54
C TYR A 163 0.50 21.39 -17.59
N ARG A 164 -0.57 21.99 -18.12
CA ARG A 164 -0.52 23.18 -18.97
C ARG A 164 0.31 24.30 -18.32
N ARG A 165 1.26 24.83 -19.08
CA ARG A 165 2.17 25.93 -18.71
C ARG A 165 2.33 26.85 -19.91
N ARG A 166 1.70 28.02 -19.87
CA ARG A 166 1.78 29.02 -20.96
C ARG A 166 3.07 29.81 -20.84
N ALA A 167 3.79 29.97 -21.94
CA ALA A 167 4.89 30.94 -22.07
C ALA A 167 4.35 32.37 -21.96
N PRO A 168 5.18 33.36 -21.57
CA PRO A 168 4.75 34.76 -21.46
C PRO A 168 4.07 35.30 -22.73
N GLU A 169 4.67 35.01 -23.90
CA GLU A 169 4.14 35.35 -25.22
C GLU A 169 2.76 34.74 -25.54
N ASN A 170 2.39 33.66 -24.84
CA ASN A 170 1.13 32.92 -25.03
C ASN A 170 0.18 33.12 -23.83
N GLY A 171 0.23 34.29 -23.17
CA GLY A 171 -0.63 34.63 -22.03
C GLY A 171 -0.21 33.97 -20.71
N GLY A 172 1.08 33.63 -20.58
CA GLY A 172 1.72 33.30 -19.32
C GLY A 172 2.13 34.56 -18.54
N PHE A 173 2.35 34.45 -17.23
CA PHE A 173 2.74 35.57 -16.40
C PHE A 173 4.21 35.46 -16.00
N THR A 174 4.84 36.61 -15.77
CA THR A 174 6.17 36.72 -15.18
C THR A 174 6.08 37.40 -13.82
N VAL A 175 6.97 37.03 -12.90
CA VAL A 175 7.04 37.57 -11.55
C VAL A 175 8.48 37.92 -11.23
N GLU A 176 8.71 39.13 -10.73
CA GLU A 176 10.01 39.48 -10.16
C GLU A 176 10.13 39.04 -8.70
N ILE A 177 11.17 38.26 -8.42
CA ILE A 177 11.57 37.84 -7.08
C ILE A 177 13.06 38.08 -6.90
N ASN A 178 13.43 38.94 -5.93
CA ASN A 178 14.82 39.28 -5.61
C ASN A 178 15.63 39.75 -6.84
N GLY A 179 15.04 40.61 -7.69
CA GLY A 179 15.68 41.14 -8.90
C GLY A 179 15.83 40.13 -10.04
N LYS A 180 15.19 38.96 -9.96
CA LYS A 180 15.13 37.98 -11.06
C LYS A 180 13.70 37.83 -11.56
N THR A 181 13.53 37.93 -12.88
CA THR A 181 12.27 37.66 -13.56
C THR A 181 12.09 36.15 -13.72
N LEU A 182 11.04 35.61 -13.12
CA LEU A 182 10.66 34.21 -13.17
C LEU A 182 9.37 34.07 -13.99
N ASP A 183 9.23 32.97 -14.72
CA ASP A 183 8.04 32.69 -15.52
C ASP A 183 7.29 31.44 -15.03
N ASN A 184 6.27 31.04 -15.79
CA ASN A 184 5.43 29.88 -15.51
C ASN A 184 6.18 28.53 -15.48
N CYS A 185 7.42 28.44 -15.96
CA CYS A 185 8.22 27.21 -15.86
C CYS A 185 8.54 26.84 -14.40
N LEU A 186 8.53 27.84 -13.50
CA LEU A 186 8.86 27.68 -12.07
C LEU A 186 7.63 27.61 -11.16
N VAL A 187 6.42 27.76 -11.72
CA VAL A 187 5.17 27.71 -10.94
C VAL A 187 4.84 26.27 -10.55
N VAL A 188 4.64 26.03 -9.26
CA VAL A 188 4.13 24.76 -8.73
C VAL A 188 2.63 24.67 -9.06
N PRO A 189 2.11 23.53 -9.55
CA PRO A 189 0.68 23.36 -9.80
C PRO A 189 -0.14 23.71 -8.55
N TYR A 190 -1.24 24.43 -8.74
CA TYR A 190 -2.07 24.91 -7.65
C TYR A 190 -3.54 24.90 -8.03
N ASN A 191 -4.42 24.85 -7.02
CA ASN A 191 -5.84 25.08 -7.21
C ASN A 191 -6.18 26.51 -6.74
N PRO A 192 -6.63 27.41 -7.63
CA PRO A 192 -6.90 28.81 -7.28
C PRO A 192 -7.85 28.97 -6.09
N VAL A 193 -8.90 28.15 -6.01
CA VAL A 193 -9.90 28.21 -4.94
C VAL A 193 -9.27 27.84 -3.59
N LEU A 194 -8.57 26.70 -3.53
CA LEU A 194 -7.92 26.25 -2.30
C LEU A 194 -6.80 27.20 -1.87
N SER A 195 -5.93 27.60 -2.80
CA SER A 195 -4.84 28.53 -2.50
C SER A 195 -5.38 29.87 -1.98
N ARG A 196 -6.44 30.42 -2.59
CA ARG A 196 -7.07 31.67 -2.12
C ARG A 196 -7.76 31.51 -0.77
N THR A 197 -8.49 30.41 -0.57
CA THR A 197 -9.26 30.14 0.66
C THR A 197 -8.34 29.97 1.86
N PHE A 198 -7.22 29.26 1.68
CA PHE A 198 -6.33 28.91 2.78
C PHE A 198 -5.09 29.80 2.86
N GLY A 199 -4.80 30.64 1.85
CA GLY A 199 -3.61 31.50 1.84
C GLY A 199 -2.32 30.72 2.10
N ALA A 200 -2.16 29.54 1.49
CA ALA A 200 -1.09 28.60 1.80
C ALA A 200 -0.64 27.80 0.58
N HIS A 201 0.50 27.12 0.71
CA HIS A 201 0.95 26.19 -0.31
C HIS A 201 0.09 24.92 -0.30
N ILE A 202 -0.79 24.83 -1.30
CA ILE A 202 -1.65 23.68 -1.55
C ILE A 202 -1.44 23.22 -2.98
N ASN A 203 -1.01 21.98 -3.14
CA ASN A 203 -0.84 21.35 -4.44
C ASN A 203 -1.83 20.20 -4.57
N VAL A 204 -2.53 20.18 -5.71
CA VAL A 204 -3.53 19.17 -6.06
C VAL A 204 -2.99 18.42 -7.27
N GLU A 205 -2.76 17.13 -7.11
CA GLU A 205 -2.27 16.26 -8.16
C GLU A 205 -3.36 15.30 -8.61
N TYR A 206 -3.66 15.28 -9.91
CA TYR A 206 -4.50 14.26 -10.50
C TYR A 206 -3.71 12.94 -10.63
N CYS A 207 -4.29 11.85 -10.14
CA CYS A 207 -3.68 10.53 -10.10
C CYS A 207 -4.32 9.64 -11.16
N ASN A 208 -3.62 9.35 -12.27
CA ASN A 208 -4.17 8.48 -13.32
C ASN A 208 -3.55 7.08 -13.37
N SER A 209 -2.56 6.78 -12.52
CA SER A 209 -1.80 5.53 -12.58
C SER A 209 -1.88 4.74 -11.29
N VAL A 210 -1.85 3.41 -11.40
CA VAL A 210 -1.65 2.49 -10.27
C VAL A 210 -0.35 2.78 -9.49
N LYS A 211 0.64 3.45 -10.12
CA LYS A 211 1.85 3.95 -9.43
C LYS A 211 1.51 4.93 -8.29
N SER A 212 0.36 5.59 -8.31
CA SER A 212 -0.14 6.45 -7.21
C SER A 212 -0.42 5.65 -5.92
N ILE A 213 -0.74 4.36 -6.02
CA ILE A 213 -0.93 3.48 -4.84
C ILE A 213 0.37 3.36 -4.03
N LYS A 214 1.53 3.32 -4.71
CA LYS A 214 2.85 3.34 -4.04
C LYS A 214 3.04 4.61 -3.20
N TYR A 215 2.49 5.74 -3.63
CA TYR A 215 2.58 7.00 -2.90
C TYR A 215 1.73 6.97 -1.64
N ILE A 216 0.54 6.36 -1.67
CA ILE A 216 -0.25 6.14 -0.45
C ILE A 216 0.57 5.39 0.60
N CYS A 217 1.17 4.26 0.23
CA CYS A 217 2.04 3.48 1.13
C CYS A 217 3.20 4.33 1.67
N LYS A 218 3.89 5.07 0.79
CA LYS A 218 5.03 5.92 1.15
C LYS A 218 4.68 6.89 2.28
N TYR A 219 3.55 7.60 2.20
CA TYR A 219 3.18 8.59 3.21
C TYR A 219 2.67 7.96 4.51
N ILE A 220 2.04 6.78 4.44
CA ILE A 220 1.68 6.01 5.63
C ILE A 220 2.92 5.52 6.37
N THR A 221 3.96 5.08 5.64
CA THR A 221 5.14 4.42 6.22
C THR A 221 6.32 5.36 6.48
N LYS A 222 6.19 6.67 6.21
CA LYS A 222 7.31 7.62 6.32
C LYS A 222 7.82 7.79 7.76
N GLY A 223 6.98 7.52 8.76
CA GLY A 223 7.36 7.50 10.18
C GLY A 223 7.86 8.84 10.73
N SER A 224 8.23 8.87 12.00
CA SER A 224 9.00 9.99 12.58
C SER A 224 10.46 9.85 12.13
N ASP A 225 11.16 10.97 12.01
CA ASP A 225 12.58 10.98 11.64
C ASP A 225 13.40 10.14 12.62
N GLN A 226 14.38 9.42 12.08
CA GLN A 226 15.37 8.66 12.85
C GLN A 226 16.73 9.35 12.76
N ALA A 227 17.46 9.34 13.87
CA ALA A 227 18.85 9.74 13.94
C ALA A 227 19.66 8.54 14.42
N ALA A 228 20.73 8.22 13.69
CA ALA A 228 21.77 7.33 14.19
C ALA A 228 22.78 8.16 14.98
N PHE A 229 23.08 7.76 16.21
CA PHE A 229 24.12 8.38 17.02
C PHE A 229 25.08 7.32 17.54
N GLY A 230 26.36 7.71 17.56
CA GLY A 230 27.48 6.91 18.02
C GLY A 230 27.69 7.04 19.53
N PHE A 231 28.02 5.96 20.23
CA PHE A 231 28.71 6.05 21.52
C PHE A 231 30.19 5.76 21.32
N GLU A 232 31.07 6.47 22.02
CA GLU A 232 32.49 6.11 22.07
C GLU A 232 32.64 4.82 22.88
N ASN A 233 32.84 3.68 22.18
CA ASN A 233 33.19 2.40 22.78
C ASN A 233 33.89 1.53 21.73
N ASP A 234 35.14 1.15 21.99
CA ASP A 234 36.07 0.74 20.92
C ASP A 234 35.90 -0.67 20.32
N ASN A 235 34.89 -1.48 20.68
CA ASN A 235 34.91 -2.90 20.28
C ASN A 235 33.57 -3.56 19.91
N ASP A 236 32.52 -2.81 19.56
CA ASP A 236 31.25 -3.42 19.09
C ASP A 236 30.51 -2.51 18.11
N GLU A 237 30.67 -2.77 16.79
CA GLU A 237 30.08 -1.98 15.69
C GLU A 237 28.55 -1.85 15.79
N VAL A 238 27.86 -2.88 16.32
CA VAL A 238 26.39 -2.90 16.49
C VAL A 238 25.97 -2.11 17.73
N LYS A 239 26.78 -2.09 18.80
CA LYS A 239 26.57 -1.19 19.95
C LYS A 239 27.08 0.23 19.71
N LEU A 240 27.95 0.44 18.72
CA LEU A 240 28.51 1.73 18.37
C LEU A 240 27.40 2.67 17.90
N TYR A 241 26.48 2.20 17.06
CA TYR A 241 25.40 3.01 16.52
C TYR A 241 24.02 2.62 17.07
N LYS A 242 23.36 3.54 17.78
CA LYS A 242 21.93 3.42 18.09
C LYS A 242 21.10 4.28 17.16
N SER A 243 20.05 3.69 16.57
CA SER A 243 19.01 4.42 15.84
C SER A 243 17.92 4.86 16.80
N GLY A 244 17.88 6.15 17.14
CA GLY A 244 16.84 6.75 17.95
C GLY A 244 15.78 7.42 17.08
N ARG A 245 14.52 7.34 17.51
CA ARG A 245 13.45 8.17 16.95
C ARG A 245 13.51 9.55 17.61
N TYR A 246 13.55 10.60 16.81
CA TYR A 246 13.46 11.97 17.29
C TYR A 246 12.05 12.51 17.02
N ILE A 247 11.48 13.17 18.03
CA ILE A 247 10.18 13.86 17.93
C ILE A 247 10.48 15.36 17.96
N SER A 248 10.07 16.09 16.92
CA SER A 248 10.20 17.54 16.89
C SER A 248 9.27 18.22 17.91
N SER A 249 9.59 19.43 18.35
CA SER A 249 8.72 20.24 19.23
C SER A 249 7.30 20.36 18.67
N SER A 250 7.18 20.56 17.35
CA SER A 250 5.90 20.65 16.64
C SER A 250 5.10 19.35 16.73
N GLU A 251 5.76 18.20 16.52
CA GLU A 251 5.13 16.88 16.62
C GLU A 251 4.75 16.54 18.07
N ALA A 252 5.62 16.88 19.03
CA ALA A 252 5.37 16.67 20.45
C ALA A 252 4.11 17.42 20.90
N VAL A 253 3.98 18.70 20.53
CA VAL A 253 2.80 19.51 20.84
C VAL A 253 1.54 18.93 20.21
N TRP A 254 1.60 18.50 18.94
CA TRP A 254 0.45 17.86 18.29
C TRP A 254 -0.03 16.60 19.02
N ARG A 255 0.92 15.80 19.52
CA ARG A 255 0.64 14.60 20.34
C ARG A 255 0.09 14.96 21.73
N ILE A 256 0.65 15.97 22.40
CA ILE A 256 0.16 16.47 23.71
C ILE A 256 -1.28 16.96 23.60
N LEU A 257 -1.62 17.65 22.51
CA LEU A 257 -2.98 18.12 22.24
C LEU A 257 -3.93 17.01 21.76
N ALA A 258 -3.45 15.77 21.66
CA ALA A 258 -4.18 14.60 21.20
C ALA A 258 -4.83 14.78 19.81
N PHE A 259 -4.21 15.57 18.94
CA PHE A 259 -4.73 15.78 17.58
C PHE A 259 -4.49 14.55 16.70
N PRO A 260 -5.46 14.16 15.86
CA PRO A 260 -5.32 12.98 15.01
C PRO A 260 -4.24 13.20 13.96
N ILE A 261 -3.23 12.31 13.94
CA ILE A 261 -2.19 12.32 12.89
C ILE A 261 -2.74 11.72 11.59
N ASN A 262 -3.64 10.74 11.70
CA ASN A 262 -4.24 10.08 10.55
C ASN A 262 -5.75 10.05 10.70
N GLU A 263 -6.46 10.44 9.65
CA GLU A 263 -7.90 10.19 9.52
C GLU A 263 -8.22 9.54 8.19
N ARG A 264 -9.42 8.97 8.13
CA ARG A 264 -9.92 8.23 6.98
C ARG A 264 -11.44 8.09 7.03
N SER A 265 -12.04 7.95 5.86
CA SER A 265 -13.45 7.62 5.68
C SER A 265 -13.62 6.82 4.39
N PRO A 266 -14.52 5.83 4.34
CA PRO A 266 -15.34 5.32 5.46
C PRO A 266 -14.54 4.47 6.46
N THR A 267 -15.17 4.03 7.55
CA THR A 267 -14.48 3.20 8.56
C THR A 267 -14.13 1.81 8.00
N VAL A 268 -12.90 1.35 8.19
CA VAL A 268 -12.53 -0.07 7.94
C VAL A 268 -12.52 -0.83 9.26
N PHE A 269 -13.40 -1.81 9.37
CA PHE A 269 -13.56 -2.71 10.51
C PHE A 269 -12.79 -4.01 10.28
N ARG A 270 -12.00 -4.42 11.27
CA ARG A 270 -11.11 -5.58 11.13
C ARG A 270 -11.82 -6.85 11.57
N LEU A 271 -11.72 -7.86 10.73
CA LEU A 271 -12.36 -9.15 10.90
C LEU A 271 -11.31 -10.22 11.17
N SER A 272 -11.47 -10.94 12.29
CA SER A 272 -10.60 -12.03 12.68
C SER A 272 -10.68 -13.18 11.68
N VAL A 273 -9.56 -13.87 11.47
CA VAL A 273 -9.50 -15.13 10.74
C VAL A 273 -8.56 -16.08 11.47
N HIS A 274 -8.97 -17.34 11.59
CA HIS A 274 -8.21 -18.41 12.21
C HIS A 274 -8.83 -19.75 11.82
N LEU A 275 -8.06 -20.83 11.94
CA LEU A 275 -8.58 -22.19 11.82
C LEU A 275 -9.51 -22.55 12.98
N GLU A 276 -10.26 -23.64 12.84
CA GLU A 276 -11.01 -24.24 13.93
C GLU A 276 -10.09 -24.52 15.11
N ASN A 277 -10.50 -24.11 16.32
CA ASN A 277 -9.70 -24.15 17.54
C ASN A 277 -8.38 -23.33 17.54
N GLY A 278 -8.01 -22.67 16.44
CA GLY A 278 -6.81 -21.83 16.30
C GLY A 278 -6.94 -20.40 16.86
N ARG A 279 -7.81 -20.19 17.86
CA ARG A 279 -8.04 -18.86 18.45
C ARG A 279 -6.81 -18.42 19.24
N ARG A 280 -6.38 -17.17 19.03
CA ARG A 280 -5.32 -16.58 19.85
C ARG A 280 -5.88 -16.09 21.17
N VAL A 281 -5.30 -16.54 22.28
CA VAL A 281 -5.63 -16.10 23.64
C VAL A 281 -4.43 -15.38 24.23
N TYR A 282 -4.67 -14.26 24.91
CA TYR A 282 -3.65 -13.51 25.64
C TYR A 282 -3.92 -13.67 27.13
N PHE A 283 -2.90 -14.07 27.88
CA PHE A 283 -2.99 -14.19 29.33
C PHE A 283 -1.73 -13.63 29.98
N ASN A 284 -1.86 -13.20 31.23
CA ASN A 284 -0.72 -12.86 32.06
C ASN A 284 -0.21 -14.17 32.71
N PRO A 285 1.05 -14.58 32.49
CA PRO A 285 1.60 -15.78 33.12
C PRO A 285 1.52 -15.75 34.65
N ASN A 286 1.50 -14.55 35.24
CA ASN A 286 1.43 -14.37 36.69
C ASN A 286 0.00 -14.41 37.27
N ASP A 287 -1.02 -14.60 36.43
CA ASP A 287 -2.43 -14.67 36.82
C ASP A 287 -3.06 -15.97 36.30
N SER A 288 -2.54 -17.10 36.78
CA SER A 288 -2.93 -18.46 36.39
C SER A 288 -4.38 -18.81 36.76
N SER A 289 -4.96 -18.12 37.76
CA SER A 289 -6.36 -18.28 38.17
C SER A 289 -7.36 -17.92 37.05
N ARG A 290 -7.04 -16.92 36.22
CA ARG A 290 -7.89 -16.48 35.10
C ARG A 290 -7.79 -17.33 33.85
N LEU A 291 -6.81 -18.24 33.75
CA LEU A 291 -6.62 -19.04 32.54
C LEU A 291 -7.80 -19.97 32.29
N THR A 292 -8.24 -20.67 33.35
CA THR A 292 -9.38 -21.60 33.31
C THR A 292 -10.69 -20.86 33.00
N ASP A 293 -10.91 -19.71 33.63
CA ASP A 293 -12.08 -18.86 33.35
C ASP A 293 -12.07 -18.28 31.94
N MET A 294 -10.90 -17.91 31.39
CA MET A 294 -10.78 -17.46 30.00
C MET A 294 -11.05 -18.59 29.00
N ILE A 295 -10.63 -19.82 29.30
CA ILE A 295 -10.91 -20.98 28.45
C ILE A 295 -12.42 -21.30 28.49
N ASN A 296 -13.04 -21.21 29.65
CA ASN A 296 -14.47 -21.48 29.83
C ASN A 296 -15.37 -20.36 29.29
N ASN A 297 -14.93 -19.09 29.34
CA ASN A 297 -15.64 -17.91 28.85
C ASN A 297 -14.92 -17.26 27.66
N LEU A 298 -14.48 -18.07 26.70
CA LEU A 298 -13.78 -17.61 25.52
C LEU A 298 -14.64 -16.64 24.71
N LEU A 299 -14.23 -15.37 24.66
CA LEU A 299 -14.91 -14.33 23.88
C LEU A 299 -15.04 -14.77 22.41
N LYS A 300 -16.24 -14.60 21.85
CA LYS A 300 -16.48 -14.92 20.44
C LYS A 300 -15.64 -13.99 19.56
N THR A 301 -14.85 -14.59 18.67
CA THR A 301 -14.20 -13.85 17.61
C THR A 301 -15.26 -13.37 16.61
N THR A 302 -14.93 -12.37 15.78
CA THR A 302 -15.87 -11.90 14.76
C THR A 302 -16.22 -13.02 13.76
N LEU A 303 -15.32 -13.99 13.55
CA LEU A 303 -15.58 -15.13 12.67
C LEU A 303 -16.63 -16.08 13.27
N LEU A 304 -16.47 -16.46 14.54
CA LEU A 304 -17.43 -17.35 15.21
C LEU A 304 -18.80 -16.68 15.36
N ALA A 305 -18.83 -15.40 15.70
CA ALA A 305 -20.07 -14.67 15.79
C ALA A 305 -20.75 -14.48 14.43
N PHE A 306 -19.98 -14.40 13.33
CA PHE A 306 -20.56 -14.41 11.99
C PHE A 306 -21.22 -15.75 11.66
N PHE A 307 -20.59 -16.87 12.04
CA PHE A 307 -21.22 -18.19 11.89
C PHE A 307 -22.53 -18.31 12.67
N ASP A 308 -22.56 -17.84 13.92
CA ASP A 308 -23.78 -17.85 14.74
C ASP A 308 -24.85 -16.92 14.18
N LEU A 309 -24.45 -15.76 13.64
CA LEU A 309 -25.35 -14.85 12.96
C LEU A 309 -25.97 -15.52 11.73
N CYS A 310 -25.20 -16.22 10.92
CA CYS A 310 -25.69 -16.94 9.73
C CYS A 310 -26.65 -18.10 10.09
N LYS A 311 -26.60 -18.64 11.31
CA LYS A 311 -27.57 -19.66 11.76
C LYS A 311 -28.94 -19.06 12.03
N THR A 312 -29.00 -17.80 12.47
CA THR A 312 -30.20 -17.19 13.06
C THR A 312 -30.81 -16.07 12.23
N ASP A 313 -30.03 -15.37 11.41
CA ASP A 313 -30.47 -14.24 10.60
C ASP A 313 -30.42 -14.58 9.11
N ASP A 314 -31.58 -14.61 8.45
CA ASP A 314 -31.69 -14.93 7.02
C ASP A 314 -30.99 -13.91 6.12
N PHE A 315 -30.94 -12.64 6.50
CA PHE A 315 -30.20 -11.64 5.74
C PHE A 315 -28.69 -11.92 5.80
N ALA A 316 -28.18 -12.29 6.97
CA ALA A 316 -26.76 -12.60 7.14
C ALA A 316 -26.29 -13.78 6.29
N LYS A 317 -27.17 -14.76 6.04
CA LYS A 317 -26.89 -15.90 5.12
C LYS A 317 -26.58 -15.44 3.69
N THR A 318 -27.05 -14.26 3.30
CA THR A 318 -26.78 -13.68 1.98
C THR A 318 -25.43 -12.96 1.90
N LEU A 319 -24.76 -12.70 3.02
CA LEU A 319 -23.57 -11.85 3.06
C LEU A 319 -22.28 -12.65 2.95
N LEU A 320 -21.26 -12.03 2.34
CA LEU A 320 -19.86 -12.44 2.55
C LEU A 320 -19.39 -11.92 3.91
N TYR A 321 -18.37 -12.56 4.47
CA TYR A 321 -17.84 -12.14 5.77
C TYR A 321 -17.34 -10.69 5.76
N VAL A 322 -16.72 -10.26 4.65
CA VAL A 322 -16.25 -8.89 4.42
C VAL A 322 -17.36 -7.84 4.35
N ASP A 323 -18.59 -8.24 4.03
CA ASP A 323 -19.74 -7.33 3.89
C ASP A 323 -20.43 -7.07 5.22
N VAL A 324 -20.25 -7.95 6.21
CA VAL A 324 -20.95 -7.89 7.51
C VAL A 324 -20.84 -6.52 8.16
N PRO A 325 -19.67 -5.84 8.22
CA PRO A 325 -19.56 -4.55 8.87
C PRO A 325 -20.38 -3.43 8.20
N SER A 326 -20.78 -3.57 6.93
CA SER A 326 -21.66 -2.61 6.27
C SER A 326 -23.09 -2.67 6.80
N TYR A 327 -23.53 -3.79 7.38
CA TYR A 327 -24.92 -4.02 7.82
C TYR A 327 -25.05 -4.24 9.33
N TYR A 328 -24.00 -4.71 9.98
CA TYR A 328 -23.96 -5.03 11.40
C TYR A 328 -22.85 -4.24 12.12
N VAL A 329 -23.07 -3.95 13.40
CA VAL A 329 -22.09 -3.36 14.32
C VAL A 329 -21.64 -4.44 15.28
N TRP A 330 -20.32 -4.52 15.49
CA TRP A 330 -19.75 -5.38 16.52
C TRP A 330 -19.87 -4.72 17.89
N LYS A 331 -20.64 -5.33 18.80
CA LYS A 331 -20.82 -4.85 20.17
C LYS A 331 -20.96 -6.04 21.11
N ASN A 332 -20.32 -5.98 22.28
CA ASN A 332 -20.40 -7.04 23.30
C ASN A 332 -20.11 -8.46 22.75
N ASN A 333 -19.18 -8.55 21.80
CA ASN A 333 -18.79 -9.80 21.12
C ASN A 333 -19.90 -10.47 20.29
N ILE A 334 -20.89 -9.69 19.85
CA ILE A 334 -21.94 -10.11 18.92
C ILE A 334 -22.11 -9.08 17.80
N PHE A 335 -22.67 -9.51 16.68
CA PHE A 335 -23.09 -8.62 15.60
C PHE A 335 -24.54 -8.21 15.79
N GLU A 336 -24.79 -6.91 15.92
CA GLU A 336 -26.12 -6.32 16.02
C GLU A 336 -26.45 -5.55 14.73
N ARG A 337 -27.70 -5.60 14.26
CA ARG A 337 -28.13 -4.86 13.07
C ARG A 337 -27.89 -3.36 13.23
N ARG A 338 -27.44 -2.70 12.17
CA ARG A 338 -27.25 -1.25 12.15
C ARG A 338 -28.58 -0.51 12.28
N LYS A 339 -28.59 0.52 13.13
CA LYS A 339 -29.73 1.42 13.32
C LYS A 339 -29.70 2.64 12.38
N ARG A 340 -28.54 2.92 11.78
CA ARG A 340 -28.27 4.04 10.86
C ARG A 340 -27.79 3.51 9.51
N GLY A 341 -28.03 4.27 8.45
CA GLY A 341 -27.70 3.89 7.07
C GLY A 341 -28.91 3.96 6.15
N ILE A 342 -28.71 3.52 4.91
CA ILE A 342 -29.73 3.42 3.86
C ILE A 342 -30.49 2.11 4.04
N ASN A 343 -31.83 2.14 3.92
CA ASN A 343 -32.62 0.91 4.00
C ASN A 343 -32.29 -0.03 2.84
N VAL A 344 -32.17 -1.32 3.12
CA VAL A 344 -31.91 -2.33 2.10
C VAL A 344 -33.22 -2.75 1.45
N ASN A 345 -33.30 -2.62 0.13
CA ASN A 345 -34.47 -3.02 -0.65
C ASN A 345 -34.75 -4.53 -0.45
N GLY A 346 -36.01 -4.88 -0.20
CA GLY A 346 -36.44 -6.27 0.04
C GLY A 346 -36.19 -6.79 1.46
N TRP A 347 -35.55 -6.02 2.34
CA TRP A 347 -35.23 -6.47 3.71
C TRP A 347 -35.64 -5.44 4.78
N PRO A 348 -36.90 -5.50 5.27
CA PRO A 348 -37.40 -4.59 6.28
C PRO A 348 -36.53 -4.58 7.55
N GLY A 349 -36.19 -3.39 8.03
CA GLY A 349 -35.38 -3.22 9.24
C GLY A 349 -33.87 -3.44 9.05
N ILE A 350 -33.40 -3.76 7.85
CA ILE A 350 -31.97 -3.82 7.54
C ILE A 350 -31.49 -2.48 6.98
N LYS A 351 -30.37 -1.99 7.52
CA LYS A 351 -29.72 -0.76 7.06
C LYS A 351 -28.28 -1.00 6.67
N ARG A 352 -27.86 -0.38 5.57
CA ARG A 352 -26.50 -0.39 5.04
C ARG A 352 -25.81 0.94 5.30
N ASP A 353 -24.61 0.87 5.84
CA ASP A 353 -23.68 1.99 6.02
C ASP A 353 -22.43 1.78 5.13
N GLN A 354 -21.57 2.79 5.04
CA GLN A 354 -20.36 2.76 4.21
C GLN A 354 -19.19 1.99 4.83
N ALA A 355 -19.35 1.45 6.04
CA ALA A 355 -18.27 0.74 6.73
C ALA A 355 -17.81 -0.50 5.93
N LEU A 356 -16.49 -0.67 5.83
CA LEU A 356 -15.87 -1.75 5.06
C LEU A 356 -15.30 -2.81 5.99
N GLY A 357 -15.48 -4.09 5.68
CA GLY A 357 -14.78 -5.18 6.36
C GLY A 357 -13.41 -5.48 5.77
N ARG A 358 -12.40 -5.63 6.63
CA ARG A 358 -11.07 -6.13 6.26
C ARG A 358 -10.74 -7.38 7.07
N VAL A 359 -10.63 -8.51 6.40
CA VAL A 359 -10.09 -9.73 7.02
C VAL A 359 -8.57 -9.62 7.14
N TYR A 360 -8.00 -10.02 8.27
CA TYR A 360 -6.55 -10.01 8.46
C TYR A 360 -5.81 -10.74 7.34
N THR A 361 -4.68 -10.18 6.92
CA THR A 361 -3.82 -10.77 5.89
C THR A 361 -3.13 -12.00 6.48
N ILE A 362 -3.22 -13.12 5.75
CA ILE A 362 -2.54 -14.37 6.09
C ILE A 362 -1.45 -14.60 5.06
N HIS A 363 -0.25 -14.92 5.52
CA HIS A 363 0.86 -15.26 4.64
C HIS A 363 0.61 -16.64 4.00
N PRO A 364 0.89 -16.85 2.70
CA PRO A 364 0.67 -18.15 2.03
C PRO A 364 1.31 -19.36 2.72
N LYS A 365 2.49 -19.19 3.34
CA LYS A 365 3.14 -20.19 4.22
C LYS A 365 2.23 -20.74 5.33
N ASN A 366 1.24 -19.99 5.80
CA ASN A 366 0.17 -20.52 6.65
C ASN A 366 -0.95 -21.03 5.76
N THR A 367 -0.68 -22.16 5.10
CA THR A 367 -1.41 -22.70 3.95
C THR A 367 -2.92 -22.77 4.18
N GLU A 368 -3.37 -23.58 5.14
CA GLU A 368 -4.80 -23.80 5.36
C GLU A 368 -5.53 -22.54 5.84
N CYS A 369 -4.90 -21.69 6.65
CA CYS A 369 -5.52 -20.44 7.08
C CYS A 369 -5.59 -19.41 5.94
N TYR A 370 -4.63 -19.45 5.02
CA TYR A 370 -4.63 -18.64 3.80
C TYR A 370 -5.80 -19.02 2.89
N TYR A 371 -6.00 -20.32 2.62
CA TYR A 371 -7.12 -20.79 1.82
C TYR A 371 -8.47 -20.57 2.53
N LEU A 372 -8.56 -20.74 3.84
CA LEU A 372 -9.74 -20.36 4.63
C LEU A 372 -10.07 -18.88 4.44
N ARG A 373 -9.06 -18.00 4.47
CA ARG A 373 -9.25 -16.57 4.20
C ARG A 373 -9.81 -16.31 2.80
N LEU A 374 -9.35 -17.02 1.78
CA LEU A 374 -9.91 -16.91 0.43
C LEU A 374 -11.39 -17.29 0.41
N LEU A 375 -11.75 -18.43 1.01
CA LEU A 375 -13.14 -18.88 1.10
C LEU A 375 -14.04 -17.87 1.83
N LEU A 376 -13.54 -17.15 2.83
CA LEU A 376 -14.31 -16.09 3.51
C LEU A 376 -14.66 -14.88 2.61
N HIS A 377 -13.98 -14.73 1.46
CA HIS A 377 -14.30 -13.71 0.47
C HIS A 377 -15.27 -14.22 -0.61
N GLU A 378 -15.55 -15.53 -0.66
CA GLU A 378 -16.31 -16.15 -1.75
C GLU A 378 -17.57 -16.88 -1.26
N VAL A 379 -17.52 -17.50 -0.08
CA VAL A 379 -18.62 -18.27 0.49
C VAL A 379 -19.55 -17.35 1.28
N ARG A 380 -20.80 -17.24 0.81
CA ARG A 380 -21.87 -16.50 1.50
C ARG A 380 -22.49 -17.31 2.63
N GLY A 381 -22.75 -16.65 3.75
CA GLY A 381 -23.52 -17.23 4.86
C GLY A 381 -22.99 -18.51 5.51
N PRO A 382 -21.67 -18.78 5.62
CA PRO A 382 -21.19 -20.00 6.25
C PRO A 382 -21.63 -20.07 7.72
N THR A 383 -22.15 -21.22 8.15
CA THR A 383 -22.61 -21.44 9.54
C THR A 383 -21.59 -22.18 10.41
N SER A 384 -20.49 -22.65 9.81
CA SER A 384 -19.41 -23.38 10.48
C SER A 384 -18.15 -23.44 9.62
N PHE A 385 -17.04 -23.87 10.22
CA PHE A 385 -15.81 -24.21 9.50
C PHE A 385 -16.03 -25.32 8.46
N LEU A 386 -16.83 -26.33 8.80
CA LEU A 386 -17.19 -27.43 7.89
C LEU A 386 -17.95 -26.91 6.66
N LYS A 387 -18.86 -25.94 6.85
CA LYS A 387 -19.62 -25.34 5.76
C LYS A 387 -18.73 -24.60 4.77
N LEU A 388 -17.65 -23.95 5.24
CA LEU A 388 -16.65 -23.33 4.36
C LEU A 388 -15.94 -24.34 3.45
N LYS A 389 -15.75 -25.57 3.92
CA LYS A 389 -15.15 -26.65 3.11
C LYS A 389 -16.16 -27.38 2.22
N THR A 390 -17.44 -27.07 2.31
CA THR A 390 -18.48 -27.78 1.56
C THR A 390 -18.69 -27.11 0.20
N VAL A 391 -18.35 -27.80 -0.89
CA VAL A 391 -18.51 -27.32 -2.26
C VAL A 391 -19.46 -28.26 -2.99
N ASN A 392 -20.53 -27.73 -3.59
CA ASN A 392 -21.56 -28.51 -4.30
C ASN A 392 -22.14 -29.70 -3.50
N GLY A 393 -22.30 -29.53 -2.18
CA GLY A 393 -22.80 -30.58 -1.29
C GLY A 393 -21.74 -31.56 -0.78
N THR A 394 -20.52 -31.54 -1.34
CA THR A 394 -19.42 -32.42 -0.94
C THR A 394 -18.47 -31.70 0.01
N ILE A 395 -18.18 -32.33 1.16
CA ILE A 395 -17.19 -31.83 2.12
C ILE A 395 -15.80 -32.12 1.57
N GLN A 396 -15.03 -31.06 1.34
CA GLN A 396 -13.65 -31.15 0.89
C GLN A 396 -12.71 -31.44 2.08
N PRO A 397 -11.64 -32.23 1.88
CA PRO A 397 -10.69 -32.56 2.95
C PRO A 397 -10.05 -31.32 3.59
N THR A 398 -9.55 -30.40 2.75
CA THR A 398 -8.82 -29.20 3.16
C THR A 398 -9.48 -27.93 2.62
N TYR A 399 -9.11 -26.77 3.17
CA TYR A 399 -9.55 -25.49 2.62
C TYR A 399 -8.93 -25.24 1.23
N GLN A 400 -7.72 -25.76 0.98
CA GLN A 400 -7.09 -25.72 -0.33
C GLN A 400 -7.91 -26.45 -1.39
N THR A 401 -8.33 -27.69 -1.12
CA THR A 401 -9.13 -28.47 -2.09
C THR A 401 -10.50 -27.85 -2.31
N ALA A 402 -11.09 -27.21 -1.29
CA ALA A 402 -12.28 -26.40 -1.46
C ALA A 402 -12.06 -25.20 -2.38
N CYS A 403 -10.94 -24.48 -2.25
CA CYS A 403 -10.60 -23.39 -3.18
C CYS A 403 -10.39 -23.91 -4.61
N LYS A 404 -9.72 -25.05 -4.79
CA LYS A 404 -9.52 -25.70 -6.10
C LYS A 404 -10.86 -26.08 -6.72
N ALA A 405 -11.75 -26.71 -5.95
CA ALA A 405 -13.08 -27.10 -6.41
C ALA A 405 -13.99 -25.92 -6.80
N LEU A 406 -13.76 -24.74 -6.19
CA LEU A 406 -14.44 -23.49 -6.54
C LEU A 406 -13.77 -22.73 -7.70
N GLY A 407 -12.65 -23.22 -8.25
CA GLY A 407 -11.91 -22.54 -9.31
C GLY A 407 -11.24 -21.23 -8.85
N LEU A 408 -10.93 -21.10 -7.56
CA LEU A 408 -10.30 -19.89 -6.99
C LEU A 408 -8.77 -19.89 -7.11
N LEU A 409 -8.20 -21.02 -7.49
CA LEU A 409 -6.77 -21.18 -7.73
C LEU A 409 -6.55 -21.13 -9.24
N GLU A 410 -5.46 -20.51 -9.69
CA GLU A 410 -5.12 -20.47 -11.11
C GLU A 410 -5.08 -21.89 -11.70
N ASP A 411 -5.74 -22.04 -12.84
CA ASP A 411 -5.76 -23.30 -13.59
C ASP A 411 -4.36 -23.53 -14.19
N GLU A 412 -3.76 -24.68 -13.90
CA GLU A 412 -2.46 -25.08 -14.43
C GLU A 412 -2.44 -25.08 -15.97
N ARG A 413 -3.62 -25.13 -16.61
CA ARG A 413 -3.77 -24.98 -18.07
C ARG A 413 -3.13 -23.74 -18.65
N HIS A 414 -3.05 -22.63 -17.91
CA HIS A 414 -2.41 -21.43 -18.46
C HIS A 414 -0.89 -21.61 -18.59
N TRP A 415 -0.27 -22.35 -17.67
CA TRP A 415 1.14 -22.73 -17.76
C TRP A 415 1.38 -23.70 -18.90
N ASP A 416 0.46 -24.66 -19.08
CA ASP A 416 0.48 -25.54 -20.24
C ASP A 416 0.35 -24.77 -21.57
N THR A 417 -0.65 -23.88 -21.67
CA THR A 417 -0.87 -23.07 -22.88
C THR A 417 0.34 -22.18 -23.17
N THR A 418 0.94 -21.58 -22.12
CA THR A 418 2.14 -20.75 -22.25
C THR A 418 3.32 -21.56 -22.76
N MET A 419 3.52 -22.78 -22.23
CA MET A 419 4.60 -23.67 -22.68
C MET A 419 4.33 -24.19 -24.10
N GLU A 420 3.10 -24.56 -24.44
CA GLU A 420 2.70 -24.98 -25.79
C GLU A 420 2.93 -23.86 -26.81
N GLU A 421 2.52 -22.62 -26.50
CA GLU A 421 2.78 -21.46 -27.36
C GLU A 421 4.27 -21.15 -27.49
N ALA A 422 5.03 -21.26 -26.40
CA ALA A 422 6.47 -21.00 -26.41
C ALA A 422 7.23 -22.05 -27.22
N VAL A 423 6.82 -23.33 -27.16
CA VAL A 423 7.38 -24.40 -27.99
C VAL A 423 7.10 -24.16 -29.47
N LEU A 424 5.92 -23.61 -29.81
CA LEU A 424 5.56 -23.28 -31.20
C LEU A 424 6.22 -22.01 -31.75
N CYS A 425 6.45 -20.99 -30.90
CA CYS A 425 6.90 -19.66 -31.31
C CYS A 425 8.38 -19.37 -31.02
N GLY A 426 9.03 -20.15 -30.16
CA GLY A 426 10.33 -19.84 -29.59
C GLY A 426 11.48 -20.63 -30.22
N SER A 427 12.71 -20.15 -29.99
CA SER A 427 13.90 -20.95 -30.24
C SER A 427 14.19 -21.85 -29.03
N PRO A 428 14.50 -23.14 -29.21
CA PRO A 428 14.61 -24.11 -28.10
C PRO A 428 15.54 -23.69 -26.95
N PHE A 429 16.59 -22.92 -27.23
CA PHE A 429 17.53 -22.42 -26.22
C PHE A 429 16.92 -21.39 -25.23
N LYS A 430 15.75 -20.80 -25.52
CA LYS A 430 15.04 -19.85 -24.64
C LYS A 430 14.00 -20.51 -23.73
N LEU A 431 13.60 -21.75 -24.01
CA LEU A 431 12.57 -22.44 -23.23
C LEU A 431 12.99 -22.69 -21.76
N PRO A 432 14.24 -23.10 -21.45
CA PRO A 432 14.69 -23.24 -20.07
C PRO A 432 14.66 -21.92 -19.28
N GLU A 433 15.00 -20.80 -19.93
CA GLU A 433 14.96 -19.48 -19.30
C GLU A 433 13.52 -19.07 -18.94
N LEU A 434 12.56 -19.31 -19.84
CA LEU A 434 11.14 -19.10 -19.57
C LEU A 434 10.64 -19.98 -18.41
N PHE A 435 11.01 -21.26 -18.41
CA PHE A 435 10.64 -22.20 -17.34
C PHE A 435 11.21 -21.77 -15.98
N ALA A 436 12.46 -21.30 -15.93
CA ALA A 436 13.05 -20.73 -14.71
C ALA A 436 12.30 -19.49 -14.20
N ILE A 437 11.89 -18.58 -15.09
CA ILE A 437 11.07 -17.41 -14.73
C ILE A 437 9.71 -17.87 -14.16
N MET A 438 9.08 -18.88 -14.76
CA MET A 438 7.83 -19.44 -14.26
C MET A 438 8.00 -20.02 -12.85
N LEU A 439 9.07 -20.76 -12.58
CA LEU A 439 9.36 -21.30 -11.25
C LEU A 439 9.48 -20.19 -10.19
N ILE A 440 10.27 -19.17 -10.47
CA ILE A 440 10.61 -18.12 -9.48
C ILE A 440 9.43 -17.19 -9.22
N PHE A 441 8.74 -16.77 -10.27
CA PHE A 441 7.82 -15.64 -10.19
C PHE A 441 6.34 -16.04 -10.22
N CYS A 442 6.01 -17.23 -10.72
CA CYS A 442 4.62 -17.63 -10.97
C CYS A 442 4.04 -18.61 -9.95
N GLN A 443 4.82 -19.03 -8.93
CA GLN A 443 4.35 -19.91 -7.84
C GLN A 443 3.62 -21.16 -8.36
N LEU A 444 4.28 -21.93 -9.23
CA LEU A 444 3.72 -23.13 -9.82
C LEU A 444 3.25 -24.10 -8.73
N SER A 445 2.01 -24.58 -8.86
CA SER A 445 1.38 -25.50 -7.91
C SER A 445 1.99 -26.91 -7.97
N ASP A 446 2.35 -27.34 -9.18
CA ASP A 446 2.96 -28.63 -9.49
C ASP A 446 4.01 -28.47 -10.61
N ALA A 447 5.17 -27.96 -10.23
CA ALA A 447 6.28 -27.74 -11.16
C ALA A 447 6.83 -29.06 -11.75
N LEU A 448 6.71 -30.17 -11.01
CA LEU A 448 7.23 -31.47 -11.43
C LEU A 448 6.42 -32.02 -12.61
N SER A 449 5.09 -32.01 -12.51
CA SER A 449 4.23 -32.44 -13.62
C SER A 449 4.47 -31.63 -14.90
N LEU A 450 4.71 -30.33 -14.77
CA LEU A 450 5.03 -29.46 -15.90
C LEU A 450 6.40 -29.77 -16.51
N TRP A 451 7.43 -29.99 -15.69
CA TRP A 451 8.75 -30.44 -16.15
C TRP A 451 8.65 -31.77 -16.91
N GLU A 452 7.97 -32.77 -16.34
CA GLU A 452 7.84 -34.08 -16.97
C GLU A 452 7.17 -34.02 -18.35
N LYS A 453 6.22 -33.08 -18.53
CA LYS A 453 5.55 -32.87 -19.82
C LYS A 453 6.43 -32.20 -20.88
N TYR A 454 7.30 -31.26 -20.50
CA TYR A 454 8.07 -30.43 -21.46
C TYR A 454 9.59 -30.64 -21.45
N LYS A 455 10.14 -31.55 -20.64
CA LYS A 455 11.59 -31.80 -20.53
C LYS A 455 12.27 -32.13 -21.87
N ASP A 456 11.55 -32.76 -22.79
CA ASP A 456 12.02 -33.03 -24.14
C ASP A 456 12.26 -31.74 -24.93
N SER A 457 11.26 -30.85 -24.96
CA SER A 457 11.36 -29.55 -25.63
C SER A 457 12.36 -28.62 -24.94
N LEU A 458 12.43 -28.65 -23.61
CA LEU A 458 13.38 -27.86 -22.82
C LEU A 458 14.84 -28.26 -23.08
N SER A 459 15.09 -29.52 -23.45
CA SER A 459 16.43 -30.06 -23.64
C SER A 459 16.82 -30.26 -25.11
N GLU A 460 15.98 -29.83 -26.06
CA GLU A 460 16.18 -30.04 -27.50
C GLU A 460 17.49 -29.44 -28.02
N ASP A 461 17.84 -28.21 -27.63
CA ASP A 461 19.12 -27.59 -28.04
C ASP A 461 20.34 -28.32 -27.45
N ILE A 462 20.23 -28.80 -26.22
CA ILE A 462 21.28 -29.58 -25.55
C ILE A 462 21.43 -30.92 -26.24
N ARG A 463 20.31 -31.58 -26.58
CA ARG A 463 20.29 -32.82 -27.35
C ARG A 463 21.02 -32.66 -28.67
N HIS A 464 20.71 -31.61 -29.43
CA HIS A 464 21.36 -31.35 -30.71
C HIS A 464 22.87 -31.14 -30.58
N ARG A 465 23.33 -30.40 -29.56
CA ARG A 465 24.76 -30.21 -29.29
C ARG A 465 25.46 -31.51 -28.91
N VAL A 466 24.86 -32.30 -28.03
CA VAL A 466 25.42 -33.58 -27.58
C VAL A 466 25.46 -34.60 -28.73
N GLU A 467 24.46 -34.61 -29.62
CA GLU A 467 24.42 -35.46 -30.82
C GLU A 467 25.52 -35.11 -31.84
N LEU A 468 25.96 -33.85 -31.89
CA LEU A 468 27.06 -33.43 -32.77
C LEU A 468 28.44 -33.82 -32.22
N ASP A 469 28.57 -34.00 -30.91
CA ASP A 469 29.84 -34.27 -30.21
C ASP A 469 30.14 -35.77 -29.99
N ILE A 470 29.17 -36.68 -30.20
CA ILE A 470 29.27 -38.11 -29.82
C ILE A 470 28.99 -39.06 -31.01
N GLN A 471 29.88 -40.04 -31.26
CA GLN A 471 29.53 -41.23 -32.08
C GLN A 471 28.73 -42.23 -31.23
N PRO A 472 27.55 -42.71 -31.70
CA PRO A 472 26.55 -43.28 -30.81
C PRO A 472 26.85 -44.74 -30.44
N GLU A 473 27.08 -45.03 -29.15
CA GLU A 473 27.02 -46.41 -28.63
C GLU A 473 25.83 -46.68 -27.68
N ASN A 474 25.08 -45.67 -27.19
CA ASN A 474 23.82 -45.94 -26.48
C ASN A 474 22.89 -44.72 -26.37
N VAL A 475 21.80 -44.68 -27.15
CA VAL A 475 20.82 -43.58 -27.21
C VAL A 475 20.18 -43.27 -25.84
N ASN A 476 19.91 -44.30 -25.03
CA ASN A 476 19.29 -44.11 -23.71
C ASN A 476 20.25 -43.49 -22.68
N SER A 477 21.56 -43.70 -22.80
CA SER A 477 22.55 -43.06 -21.94
C SER A 477 22.64 -41.56 -22.24
N ILE A 478 22.61 -41.22 -23.54
CA ILE A 478 22.67 -39.83 -24.02
C ILE A 478 21.46 -39.02 -23.55
N ILE A 479 20.25 -39.58 -23.61
CA ILE A 479 19.02 -38.86 -23.22
C ILE A 479 19.02 -38.47 -21.73
N ASN A 480 19.46 -39.38 -20.84
CA ASN A 480 19.53 -39.08 -19.42
C ASN A 480 20.58 -38.00 -19.11
N GLU A 481 21.70 -38.01 -19.83
CA GLU A 481 22.74 -36.99 -19.72
C GLU A 481 22.23 -35.62 -20.22
N VAL A 482 21.51 -35.59 -21.33
CA VAL A 482 20.84 -34.39 -21.87
C VAL A 482 19.88 -33.76 -20.86
N TYR A 483 19.03 -34.56 -20.20
CA TYR A 483 18.14 -34.04 -19.16
C TYR A 483 18.91 -33.53 -17.93
N ASN A 484 19.99 -34.21 -17.56
CA ASN A 484 20.82 -33.79 -16.44
C ASN A 484 21.50 -32.44 -16.71
N ILE A 485 22.06 -32.24 -17.91
CA ILE A 485 22.66 -30.97 -18.34
C ILE A 485 21.59 -29.85 -18.37
N CYS A 486 20.38 -30.16 -18.80
CA CYS A 486 19.26 -29.22 -18.77
C CYS A 486 18.91 -28.80 -17.33
N LEU A 487 18.84 -29.76 -16.40
CA LEU A 487 18.60 -29.49 -14.97
C LEU A 487 19.73 -28.67 -14.34
N VAL A 488 21.00 -28.91 -14.69
CA VAL A 488 22.13 -28.08 -14.22
C VAL A 488 21.97 -26.63 -14.69
N THR A 489 21.65 -26.43 -15.98
CA THR A 489 21.46 -25.11 -16.56
C THR A 489 20.29 -24.36 -15.92
N LEU A 490 19.21 -25.08 -15.62
CA LEU A 490 18.06 -24.56 -14.90
C LEU A 490 18.41 -24.19 -13.45
N GLU A 491 19.18 -25.04 -12.74
CA GLU A 491 19.61 -24.77 -11.36
C GLU A 491 20.42 -23.48 -11.29
N ASP A 492 21.40 -23.30 -12.18
CA ASP A 492 22.23 -22.09 -12.20
C ASP A 492 21.38 -20.82 -12.44
N THR A 493 20.40 -20.91 -13.34
CA THR A 493 19.49 -19.81 -13.65
C THR A 493 18.60 -19.48 -12.46
N VAL A 494 18.03 -20.50 -11.81
CA VAL A 494 17.13 -20.33 -10.65
C VAL A 494 17.89 -19.84 -9.42
N LEU A 495 19.13 -20.29 -9.20
CA LEU A 495 20.00 -19.78 -8.13
C LEU A 495 20.38 -18.32 -8.38
N SER A 496 20.75 -17.97 -9.62
CA SER A 496 21.12 -16.61 -10.01
C SER A 496 19.97 -15.61 -9.84
N LEU A 497 18.76 -15.98 -10.27
CA LEU A 497 17.61 -15.08 -10.28
C LEU A 497 16.75 -15.14 -9.01
N GLY A 498 16.61 -16.33 -8.41
CA GLY A 498 15.69 -16.60 -7.29
C GLY A 498 16.36 -16.92 -5.96
N GLY A 499 17.66 -17.26 -5.94
CA GLY A 499 18.43 -17.54 -4.72
C GLY A 499 18.05 -18.85 -4.00
N THR A 500 17.32 -19.74 -4.66
CA THR A 500 16.83 -21.03 -4.12
C THR A 500 17.13 -22.17 -5.08
N SER A 501 17.35 -23.40 -4.61
CA SER A 501 17.61 -24.56 -5.47
C SER A 501 16.36 -25.10 -6.18
N LEU A 502 16.52 -25.90 -7.24
CA LEU A 502 15.38 -26.55 -7.92
C LEU A 502 14.60 -27.49 -7.00
N GLN A 503 15.26 -28.08 -6.00
CA GLN A 503 14.61 -28.89 -4.97
C GLN A 503 13.52 -28.12 -4.20
N HIS A 504 13.68 -26.80 -4.05
CA HIS A 504 12.67 -25.97 -3.41
C HIS A 504 11.33 -26.00 -4.16
N TYR A 505 11.39 -26.21 -5.48
CA TYR A 505 10.23 -26.29 -6.37
C TYR A 505 9.79 -27.73 -6.64
N GLY A 506 10.37 -28.73 -5.95
CA GLY A 506 9.99 -30.13 -6.10
C GLY A 506 10.54 -30.83 -7.35
N LEU A 507 11.55 -30.25 -8.00
CA LEU A 507 12.21 -30.82 -9.19
C LEU A 507 13.36 -31.78 -8.81
N PRO A 508 13.74 -32.70 -9.72
CA PRO A 508 14.83 -33.66 -9.47
C PRO A 508 16.16 -32.96 -9.21
N GLN A 509 16.97 -33.56 -8.33
CA GLN A 509 18.34 -33.11 -8.13
C GLN A 509 19.20 -33.57 -9.30
N HIS A 510 19.88 -32.64 -9.96
CA HIS A 510 20.87 -32.97 -10.98
C HIS A 510 22.04 -33.74 -10.35
N ILE A 511 22.63 -34.66 -11.11
CA ILE A 511 23.84 -35.38 -10.75
C ILE A 511 25.02 -34.51 -11.17
N LYS A 512 25.86 -34.09 -10.24
CA LYS A 512 27.13 -33.44 -10.58
C LYS A 512 28.03 -34.49 -11.26
N MET A 513 28.34 -34.27 -12.53
CA MET A 513 29.35 -35.04 -13.26
C MET A 513 30.75 -34.54 -12.93
#